data_AF-A0A2M7H8G2-F1
#
_entry.id   AF-A0A2M7H8G2-F1
#
_cell.length_a   1.000
_cell.length_b   1.000
_cell.length_c   1.000
_cell.angle_alpha   90.00
_cell.angle_beta   90.00
_cell.angle_gamma   90.00
#
_symmetry.space_group_name_H-M   'P 1'
#
loop_
_entity.id
_entity.type
_entity.pdbx_description
1 polymer ?
#
loop_
_entity_poly.entity_id
_entity_poly.type
_entity_poly.pdbx_seq_one_letter_code
_entity_poly.pdbx_strand_id
1 'polypeptide(L)'
;MGEGRSFKFQAQTPDAFQSLGGFMGIHFQFDTRPMRTGETREFVLQSPSPVRVEIRCFVRKPPPPGYKPCEACGSFIAQSGESVFIEADRQMFAASGGMLEIHVAETHVAKFNMLGAQIDEVIGDSEVVHIEVLKEDYSAPQSFENSPVAGA
;
A
#
# COMPACT_ATOMS: atom_id res chain seq x y z
N MET A 1 -21.78 -20.35 2.34
CA MET A 1 -22.25 -18.97 2.12
C MET A 1 -21.22 -18.06 2.78
N GLY A 2 -20.31 -17.47 2.00
CA GLY A 2 -19.26 -16.59 2.52
C GLY A 2 -19.58 -15.15 2.12
N GLU A 3 -19.80 -14.29 3.11
CA GLU A 3 -20.01 -12.86 2.92
C GLU A 3 -18.72 -12.21 2.42
N GLY A 4 -18.74 -11.71 1.18
CA GLY A 4 -17.68 -10.85 0.65
C GLY A 4 -17.70 -9.51 1.38
N ARG A 5 -16.67 -9.25 2.17
CA ARG A 5 -16.46 -7.94 2.80
C ARG A 5 -15.91 -6.99 1.74
N SER A 6 -16.76 -6.12 1.21
CA SER A 6 -16.31 -4.97 0.41
C SER A 6 -15.43 -4.06 1.26
N PHE A 7 -14.14 -3.97 0.92
CA PHE A 7 -13.23 -2.97 1.46
C PHE A 7 -13.58 -1.62 0.84
N LYS A 8 -14.06 -0.68 1.66
CA LYS A 8 -14.32 0.69 1.24
C LYS A 8 -13.03 1.47 1.31
N PHE A 9 -12.38 1.68 0.17
CA PHE A 9 -11.34 2.68 0.01
C PHE A 9 -11.98 4.06 0.18
N GLN A 10 -11.61 4.80 1.23
CA GLN A 10 -11.99 6.19 1.40
C GLN A 10 -10.75 7.05 1.13
N ALA A 11 -10.68 7.62 -0.07
CA ALA A 11 -9.75 8.68 -0.39
C ALA A 11 -10.17 9.94 0.39
N GLN A 12 -9.27 10.47 1.23
CA GLN A 12 -9.39 11.78 1.83
C GLN A 12 -8.27 12.63 1.22
N THR A 13 -8.62 13.75 0.59
CA THR A 13 -7.64 14.72 0.07
C THR A 13 -7.30 15.73 1.16
N PRO A 14 -6.08 15.79 1.69
CA PRO A 14 -5.66 16.90 2.53
C PRO A 14 -5.45 18.19 1.70
N ASP A 15 -6.22 19.23 2.02
CA ASP A 15 -6.27 20.58 1.43
C ASP A 15 -4.97 21.43 1.56
N ALA A 16 -3.81 20.85 1.85
CA ALA A 16 -2.71 21.59 2.47
C ALA A 16 -1.39 21.61 1.69
N PHE A 17 -1.35 21.78 0.36
CA PHE A 17 -0.04 21.87 -0.35
C PHE A 17 0.01 22.78 -1.60
N GLN A 18 -0.80 23.84 -1.69
CA GLN A 18 -0.83 24.74 -2.87
C GLN A 18 0.28 25.82 -2.97
N SER A 19 1.31 25.83 -2.12
CA SER A 19 2.19 27.01 -2.00
C SER A 19 3.70 26.79 -2.17
N LEU A 20 4.16 25.89 -3.04
CA LEU A 20 5.56 25.89 -3.47
C LEU A 20 5.65 25.67 -4.99
N GLY A 21 6.19 26.67 -5.69
CA GLY A 21 6.28 26.67 -7.14
C GLY A 21 7.06 25.49 -7.71
N GLY A 22 6.60 24.98 -8.85
CA GLY A 22 7.45 24.33 -9.85
C GLY A 22 7.90 22.89 -9.55
N PHE A 23 7.10 22.06 -8.90
CA PHE A 23 7.36 20.62 -8.92
C PHE A 23 6.93 20.01 -10.27
N MET A 24 7.91 19.77 -11.16
CA MET A 24 7.71 19.10 -12.46
C MET A 24 7.94 17.57 -12.39
N GLY A 25 7.73 16.93 -11.25
CA GLY A 25 7.98 15.49 -11.10
C GLY A 25 7.08 14.83 -10.06
N ILE A 26 7.10 13.50 -10.04
CA ILE A 26 6.43 12.68 -9.03
C ILE A 26 7.18 12.82 -7.70
N HIS A 27 6.44 13.05 -6.62
CA HIS A 27 6.95 13.01 -5.27
C HIS A 27 5.97 12.25 -4.39
N PHE A 28 6.47 11.35 -3.53
CA PHE A 28 5.62 10.63 -2.58
C PHE A 28 6.18 10.75 -1.17
N GLN A 29 5.28 10.78 -0.18
CA GLN A 29 5.61 10.66 1.23
C GLN A 29 5.13 9.31 1.72
N PHE A 30 6.09 8.47 2.13
CA PHE A 30 5.80 7.16 2.69
C PHE A 30 6.87 6.78 3.71
N ASP A 31 6.47 6.21 4.85
CA ASP A 31 7.40 5.69 5.84
C ASP A 31 7.96 4.33 5.38
N THR A 32 9.21 4.33 4.94
CA THR A 32 9.91 3.15 4.41
C THR A 32 10.49 2.24 5.49
N ARG A 33 10.27 2.51 6.78
CA ARG A 33 10.69 1.60 7.86
C ARG A 33 10.00 0.26 7.72
N PRO A 34 10.52 -0.82 8.33
CA PRO A 34 9.80 -2.10 8.35
C PRO A 34 8.39 -1.93 8.92
N MET A 35 7.40 -2.56 8.27
CA MET A 35 6.01 -2.61 8.73
C MET A 35 5.80 -3.87 9.55
N ARG A 36 4.95 -3.80 10.58
CA ARG A 36 4.45 -4.97 11.27
C ARG A 36 3.28 -5.58 10.50
N THR A 37 3.10 -6.89 10.65
CA THR A 37 1.91 -7.57 10.14
C THR A 37 0.64 -6.91 10.69
N GLY A 38 -0.30 -6.56 9.81
CA GLY A 38 -1.53 -5.84 10.14
C GLY A 38 -1.37 -4.34 10.38
N GLU A 39 -0.19 -3.77 10.16
CA GLU A 39 0.03 -2.33 10.20
C GLU A 39 -0.48 -1.68 8.92
N THR A 40 -1.09 -0.50 9.06
CA THR A 40 -1.55 0.33 7.95
C THR A 40 -0.78 1.65 7.96
N ARG A 41 -0.28 2.07 6.81
CA ARG A 41 0.45 3.34 6.65
C ARG A 41 -0.14 4.18 5.54
N GLU A 42 -0.09 5.49 5.74
CA GLU A 42 -0.50 6.46 4.75
C GLU A 42 0.63 6.65 3.71
N PHE A 43 0.22 6.61 2.45
CA PHE A 43 0.99 6.91 1.26
C PHE A 43 0.36 8.13 0.60
N VAL A 44 1.09 9.25 0.60
CA VAL A 44 0.62 10.49 -0.02
C VAL A 44 1.43 10.77 -1.26
N LEU A 45 0.76 10.90 -2.40
CA LEU A 45 1.39 11.19 -3.68
C LEU A 45 1.14 12.64 -4.09
N GLN A 46 2.16 13.30 -4.62
CA GLN A 46 2.07 14.57 -5.32
C GLN A 46 2.63 14.39 -6.73
N SER A 47 1.82 14.69 -7.73
CA SER A 47 2.22 14.61 -9.13
C SER A 47 1.50 15.67 -9.97
N PRO A 48 2.06 16.11 -11.10
CA PRO A 48 1.36 17.00 -12.03
C PRO A 48 0.28 16.27 -12.86
N SER A 49 0.33 14.94 -12.91
CA SER A 49 -0.54 14.06 -13.71
C SER A 49 -0.96 12.83 -12.90
N PRO A 50 -2.06 12.15 -13.25
CA PRO A 50 -2.42 10.88 -12.63
C PRO A 50 -1.27 9.86 -12.75
N VAL A 51 -0.98 9.16 -11.66
CA VAL A 51 0.05 8.10 -11.68
C VAL A 51 -0.61 6.77 -11.42
N ARG A 52 0.00 5.72 -11.98
CA ARG A 52 -0.33 4.35 -11.63
C ARG A 52 0.52 3.95 -10.43
N VAL A 53 -0.13 3.55 -9.35
CA VAL A 53 0.51 2.90 -8.21
C VAL A 53 0.20 1.42 -8.28
N GLU A 54 1.23 0.59 -8.27
CA GLU A 54 1.12 -0.87 -8.21
C GLU A 54 1.79 -1.38 -6.94
N ILE A 55 1.00 -2.02 -6.08
CA ILE A 55 1.46 -2.63 -4.84
C ILE A 55 1.63 -4.13 -5.07
N ARG A 56 2.83 -4.64 -4.80
CA ARG A 56 3.15 -6.06 -4.87
C ARG A 56 3.62 -6.54 -3.51
N CYS A 57 3.13 -7.70 -3.08
CA CYS A 57 3.41 -8.23 -1.76
C CYS A 57 4.08 -9.60 -1.89
N PHE A 58 5.19 -9.88 -1.22
CA PHE A 58 5.91 -11.13 -1.41
C PHE A 58 6.30 -11.75 -0.07
N VAL A 59 5.95 -13.01 0.15
CA VAL A 59 6.36 -13.74 1.35
C VAL A 59 7.82 -14.22 1.25
N ARG A 60 8.33 -14.39 0.01
CA ARG A 60 9.72 -14.75 -0.31
C ARG A 60 10.16 -14.08 -1.61
N LYS A 61 11.43 -13.68 -1.70
CA LYS A 61 12.05 -13.13 -2.92
C LYS A 61 13.00 -14.16 -3.56
N PRO A 62 12.98 -14.37 -4.89
CA PRO A 62 12.05 -13.80 -5.87
C PRO A 62 10.61 -14.33 -5.68
N PRO A 63 9.59 -13.61 -6.19
CA PRO A 63 8.23 -14.11 -6.20
C PRO A 63 8.17 -15.53 -6.78
N PRO A 64 7.40 -16.45 -6.18
CA PRO A 64 7.25 -17.78 -6.75
C PRO A 64 6.61 -17.69 -8.14
N PRO A 65 6.97 -18.59 -9.08
CA PRO A 65 6.35 -18.61 -10.41
C PRO A 65 4.84 -18.82 -10.27
N GLY A 66 4.05 -17.99 -10.95
CA GLY A 66 2.58 -18.00 -10.84
C GLY A 66 2.03 -17.23 -9.64
N TYR A 67 2.85 -16.41 -8.99
CA TYR A 67 2.41 -15.46 -7.97
C TYR A 67 1.21 -14.64 -8.46
N LYS A 68 0.14 -14.66 -7.68
CA LYS A 68 -1.03 -13.81 -7.87
C LYS A 68 -1.08 -12.80 -6.71
N PRO A 69 -1.13 -11.50 -7.00
CA PRO A 69 -1.36 -10.51 -5.95
C PRO A 69 -2.66 -10.82 -5.20
N CYS A 70 -2.64 -10.71 -3.86
CA CYS A 70 -3.86 -10.83 -3.05
C CYS A 70 -4.71 -9.56 -3.22
N GLU A 71 -5.93 -9.51 -2.68
CA GLU A 71 -6.80 -8.33 -2.85
C GLU A 71 -6.22 -7.03 -2.29
N ALA A 72 -5.30 -7.12 -1.32
CA ALA A 72 -4.56 -5.97 -0.77
C ALA A 72 -3.43 -5.49 -1.70
N CYS A 73 -2.97 -6.34 -2.62
CA CYS A 73 -1.97 -6.03 -3.62
C CYS A 73 -2.68 -5.77 -4.95
N GLY A 74 -2.46 -4.61 -5.55
CA GLY A 74 -3.19 -4.26 -6.76
C GLY A 74 -2.58 -3.05 -7.43
N SER A 75 -3.13 -2.70 -8.59
CA SER A 75 -2.80 -1.45 -9.25
C SER A 75 -4.01 -0.54 -9.29
N PHE A 76 -3.81 0.72 -8.96
CA PHE A 76 -4.83 1.76 -9.04
C PHE A 76 -4.21 3.04 -9.60
N ILE A 77 -5.07 3.96 -10.05
CA ILE A 77 -4.66 5.28 -10.49
C ILE A 77 -4.88 6.23 -9.32
N ALA A 78 -3.81 6.88 -8.86
CA ALA A 78 -3.85 7.89 -7.81
C ALA A 78 -3.75 9.28 -8.42
N GLN A 79 -4.54 10.21 -7.88
CA GLN A 79 -4.44 11.63 -8.20
C GLN A 79 -3.49 12.35 -7.24
N SER A 80 -3.04 13.53 -7.64
CA SER A 80 -2.20 14.38 -6.80
C SER A 80 -2.94 14.80 -5.52
N GLY A 81 -2.25 14.67 -4.38
CA GLY A 81 -2.82 14.93 -3.06
C GLY A 81 -3.76 13.83 -2.56
N GLU A 82 -3.87 12.71 -3.26
CA GLU A 82 -4.67 11.57 -2.78
C GLU A 82 -3.89 10.78 -1.73
N SER A 83 -4.47 10.65 -0.53
CA SER A 83 -3.96 9.75 0.51
C SER A 83 -4.46 8.33 0.28
N VAL A 84 -3.53 7.40 0.21
CA VAL A 84 -3.80 5.97 0.08
C VAL A 84 -3.28 5.24 1.31
N PHE A 85 -4.06 4.30 1.83
CA PHE A 85 -3.66 3.51 2.99
C PHE A 85 -3.17 2.14 2.53
N ILE A 86 -1.89 1.86 2.79
CA ILE A 86 -1.24 0.60 2.46
C ILE A 86 -1.25 -0.27 3.71
N GLU A 87 -1.87 -1.45 3.62
CA GLU A 87 -1.94 -2.42 4.71
C GLU A 87 -0.99 -3.59 4.47
N ALA A 88 -0.20 -3.94 5.49
CA ALA A 88 0.53 -5.19 5.53
C ALA A 88 -0.44 -6.33 5.89
N ASP A 89 -1.09 -6.93 4.90
CA ASP A 89 -2.14 -7.93 5.11
C ASP A 89 -1.74 -9.05 6.09
N ARG A 90 -2.58 -9.26 7.11
CA ARG A 90 -2.30 -10.23 8.17
C ARG A 90 -2.25 -11.64 7.64
N GLN A 91 -3.17 -12.02 6.75
CA GLN A 91 -3.26 -13.40 6.28
C GLN A 91 -2.03 -13.78 5.47
N MET A 92 -1.51 -12.84 4.69
CA MET A 92 -0.34 -13.02 3.85
C MET A 92 0.96 -13.10 4.65
N PHE A 93 1.15 -12.21 5.62
CA PHE A 93 2.44 -12.05 6.30
C PHE A 93 2.52 -12.75 7.67
N ALA A 94 1.42 -13.27 8.23
CA ALA A 94 1.39 -13.88 9.57
C ALA A 94 2.43 -15.01 9.77
N ALA A 95 2.67 -15.85 8.76
CA ALA A 95 3.49 -17.04 8.93
C ALA A 95 5.00 -16.76 8.93
N SER A 96 5.46 -15.76 8.16
CA SER A 96 6.90 -15.58 7.93
C SER A 96 7.33 -14.14 7.66
N GLY A 97 6.41 -13.16 7.76
CA GLY A 97 6.67 -11.83 7.25
C GLY A 97 6.82 -11.85 5.72
N GLY A 98 7.38 -10.78 5.18
CA GLY A 98 7.61 -10.66 3.75
C GLY A 98 8.08 -9.28 3.33
N MET A 99 7.68 -8.87 2.14
CA MET A 99 8.11 -7.63 1.50
C MET A 99 6.92 -6.99 0.78
N LEU A 100 6.80 -5.68 0.89
CA LEU A 100 5.92 -4.86 0.07
C LEU A 100 6.79 -4.09 -0.92
N GLU A 101 6.44 -4.14 -2.19
CA GLU A 101 7.03 -3.31 -3.24
C GLU A 101 5.95 -2.38 -3.78
N ILE A 102 6.19 -1.08 -3.72
CA ILE A 102 5.32 -0.07 -4.29
C ILE A 102 6.00 0.44 -5.56
N HIS A 103 5.36 0.23 -6.69
CA HIS A 103 5.80 0.70 -8.01
C HIS A 103 4.95 1.92 -8.36
N VAL A 104 5.58 3.08 -8.51
CA VAL A 104 4.92 4.33 -8.89
C VAL A 104 5.37 4.70 -10.28
N ALA A 105 4.45 4.78 -11.22
CA ALA A 105 4.75 5.09 -12.61
C ALA A 105 3.80 6.16 -13.15
N GLU A 106 4.35 7.11 -13.91
CA GLU A 106 3.56 8.12 -14.60
C GLU A 106 2.66 7.50 -15.67
N THR A 107 1.35 7.80 -15.60
CA THR A 107 0.40 7.44 -16.64
C THR A 107 0.16 8.67 -17.51
N HIS A 108 0.55 8.59 -18.77
CA HIS A 108 0.15 9.63 -19.72
C HIS A 108 -1.23 9.28 -20.27
N VAL A 109 -2.22 10.08 -19.85
CA VAL A 109 -3.53 10.35 -20.47
C VAL A 109 -4.18 9.13 -21.14
N ALA A 110 -5.28 8.66 -20.54
CA ALA A 110 -6.31 7.83 -21.17
C ALA A 110 -6.35 7.97 -22.70
N LYS A 111 -5.68 7.06 -23.41
CA LYS A 111 -5.79 7.02 -24.86
C LYS A 111 -7.06 6.24 -25.14
N PHE A 112 -8.03 6.88 -25.76
CA PHE A 112 -9.17 6.15 -26.28
C PHE A 112 -8.73 5.47 -27.57
N ASN A 113 -8.90 4.15 -27.65
CA ASN A 113 -8.73 3.47 -28.93
C ASN A 113 -9.83 3.94 -29.91
N MET A 114 -9.73 3.55 -31.18
CA MET A 114 -10.74 3.92 -32.21
C MET A 114 -12.15 3.36 -31.91
N LEU A 115 -12.29 2.49 -30.91
CA LEU A 115 -13.56 1.94 -30.42
C LEU A 115 -14.07 2.67 -29.17
N GLY A 116 -13.39 3.73 -28.71
CA GLY A 116 -13.74 4.47 -27.50
C GLY A 116 -13.38 3.74 -26.19
N ALA A 117 -12.62 2.65 -26.24
CA ALA A 117 -12.13 2.00 -25.03
C ALA A 117 -10.90 2.72 -24.50
N GLN A 118 -10.89 2.97 -23.19
CA GLN A 118 -9.78 3.60 -22.49
C GLN A 118 -8.59 2.63 -22.43
N ILE A 119 -7.43 3.08 -22.90
CA ILE A 119 -6.15 2.38 -22.80
C ILE A 119 -5.25 3.19 -21.86
N ASP A 120 -4.79 2.57 -20.78
CA ASP A 120 -3.80 3.14 -19.88
C ASP A 120 -2.39 2.80 -20.40
N GLU A 121 -1.66 3.80 -20.89
CA GLU A 121 -0.29 3.64 -21.37
C GLU A 121 0.68 4.20 -20.30
N VAL A 122 1.55 3.32 -19.80
CA VAL A 122 2.62 3.70 -18.86
C VAL A 122 3.84 4.09 -19.70
N ILE A 123 4.26 5.36 -19.63
CA ILE A 123 5.30 5.91 -20.52
C ILE A 123 6.54 6.40 -19.73
N GLY A 124 6.48 6.44 -18.40
CA GLY A 124 7.56 6.99 -17.55
C GLY A 124 8.41 5.96 -16.82
N ASP A 125 9.49 6.46 -16.21
CA ASP A 125 10.29 5.73 -15.22
C ASP A 125 9.42 5.29 -14.04
N SER A 126 9.65 4.07 -13.56
CA SER A 126 8.97 3.55 -12.37
C SER A 126 9.86 3.72 -11.15
N GLU A 127 9.39 4.48 -10.16
CA GLU A 127 10.02 4.49 -8.85
C GLU A 127 9.55 3.27 -8.06
N VAL A 128 10.51 2.53 -7.48
CA VAL A 128 10.23 1.31 -6.72
C VAL A 128 10.66 1.50 -5.28
N VAL A 129 9.71 1.38 -4.36
CA VAL A 129 9.95 1.41 -2.92
C VAL A 129 9.84 -0.01 -2.37
N HIS A 130 10.87 -0.46 -1.66
CA HIS A 130 10.87 -1.75 -0.99
C HIS A 130 10.70 -1.56 0.51
N ILE A 131 9.73 -2.26 1.09
CA ILE A 131 9.42 -2.23 2.52
C ILE A 131 9.43 -3.66 3.04
N GLU A 132 10.19 -3.90 4.10
CA GLU A 132 10.17 -5.18 4.78
C GLU A 132 8.93 -5.27 5.69
N VAL A 133 8.23 -6.40 5.66
CA VAL A 133 7.14 -6.71 6.57
C VAL A 133 7.61 -7.73 7.58
N LEU A 134 7.73 -7.30 8.84
CA LEU A 134 8.08 -8.16 9.95
C LEU A 134 6.89 -9.06 10.28
N LYS A 135 7.22 -10.34 10.52
CA LYS A 135 6.25 -11.29 11.09
C LYS A 135 5.70 -10.74 12.40
N GLU A 136 4.48 -11.11 12.73
CA GLU A 136 3.94 -10.83 14.06
C GLU A 136 4.77 -11.61 15.09
N ASP A 137 5.69 -10.93 15.80
CA ASP A 137 6.25 -11.49 17.03
C ASP A 137 5.12 -11.48 18.05
N TYR A 138 4.38 -12.59 18.09
CA TYR A 138 3.36 -12.87 19.08
C TYR A 138 4.01 -12.91 20.47
N SER A 139 4.31 -11.73 21.01
CA SER A 139 4.58 -11.56 22.43
C SER A 139 3.21 -11.77 23.07
N ALA A 140 2.98 -12.98 23.57
CA ALA A 140 1.75 -13.32 24.29
C ALA A 140 1.39 -12.15 25.21
N PRO A 141 0.12 -11.74 25.31
CA PRO A 141 -0.27 -10.77 26.32
C PRO A 141 0.31 -11.28 27.63
N GLN A 142 1.17 -10.49 28.28
CA GLN A 142 1.64 -10.82 29.61
C GLN A 142 0.37 -10.88 30.45
N SER A 143 -0.09 -12.10 30.70
CA SER A 143 -1.11 -12.39 31.68
C SER A 143 -0.59 -11.75 32.96
N PHE A 144 -1.12 -10.59 33.31
CA PHE A 144 -0.98 -10.06 34.66
C PHE A 144 -1.62 -11.12 35.55
N GLU A 145 -0.81 -12.01 36.10
CA GLU A 145 -1.18 -12.83 37.23
C GLU A 145 -1.62 -11.86 38.32
N ASN A 146 -2.92 -11.61 38.39
CA ASN A 146 -3.54 -10.99 39.54
C ASN A 146 -3.38 -11.99 40.68
N SER A 147 -2.28 -11.84 41.44
CA SER A 147 -2.10 -12.47 42.73
C SER A 147 -3.34 -12.23 43.60
N PRO A 148 -4.00 -13.27 44.12
CA PRO A 148 -5.04 -13.07 45.11
C PRO A 148 -4.39 -12.53 46.39
N VAL A 149 -4.74 -11.29 46.76
CA VAL A 149 -4.52 -10.78 48.11
C VAL A 149 -5.36 -11.66 49.04
N ALA A 150 -4.68 -12.53 49.78
CA ALA A 150 -5.23 -13.17 50.96
C ALA A 150 -5.47 -12.09 52.02
N GLY A 151 -6.74 -11.72 52.18
CA GLY A 151 -7.23 -10.86 53.25
C GLY A 151 -7.86 -11.71 54.35
N ALA A 152 -7.34 -11.52 55.57
CA ALA A 152 -7.61 -12.18 56.84
C ALA A 152 -9.09 -12.28 57.27
#